data_AF-A0A6N7VI08-F1
#
_entry.id   AF-A0A6N7VI08-F1
#
_cell.length_a   1.000
_cell.length_b   1.000
_cell.length_c   1.000
_cell.angle_alpha   90.00
_cell.angle_beta   90.00
_cell.angle_gamma   90.00
#
_symmetry.space_group_name_H-M   'P 1'
#
loop_
_entity.id
_entity.type
_entity.pdbx_description
1 polymer ?
#
loop_
_entity_poly.entity_id
_entity_poly.type
_entity_poly.pdbx_seq_one_letter_code
_entity_poly.pdbx_strand_id
1 'polypeptide(L)' 'MLGRKEELNHLNELYNSDCFEYLVMYGRRRVGKTTILQEFAEHSNAIFFSALEKNDALNLEDFSKVIQYHFDKNVI' A
#
# COMPACT_ATOMS: atom_id res chain seq x y z
N MET A 1 -11.42 11.02 5.01
CA MET A 1 -10.83 10.68 6.34
C MET A 1 -10.85 11.91 7.26
N LEU A 2 -11.55 11.88 8.40
CA LEU A 2 -11.53 12.99 9.37
C LEU A 2 -10.26 12.90 10.23
N GLY A 3 -9.47 13.96 10.27
CA GLY A 3 -8.35 14.11 11.22
C GLY A 3 -7.03 13.43 10.86
N ARG A 4 -6.82 12.96 9.62
CA ARG A 4 -5.55 12.30 9.21
C ARG A 4 -4.90 12.91 7.97
N LYS A 5 -5.09 14.21 7.80
CA LYS A 5 -4.55 14.97 6.66
C LYS A 5 -3.04 15.07 6.74
N GLU A 6 -2.48 15.19 7.95
CA GLU A 6 -1.04 15.29 8.15
C GLU A 6 -0.32 13.98 7.78
N GLU A 7 -0.84 12.83 8.20
CA GLU A 7 -0.22 11.55 7.83
C GLU A 7 -0.30 11.27 6.33
N LEU A 8 -1.43 11.61 5.68
CA LEU A 8 -1.56 11.48 4.22
C LEU A 8 -0.62 12.43 3.47
N ASN A 9 -0.49 13.68 3.95
CA ASN A 9 0.45 14.64 3.37
C ASN A 9 1.89 14.13 3.48
N HIS A 10 2.27 13.57 4.62
CA HIS A 10 3.61 13.00 4.79
C HIS A 10 3.87 11.83 3.83
N LEU A 11 2.90 10.96 3.61
CA LEU A 11 3.01 9.91 2.59
C LEU A 11 3.19 10.48 1.17
N ASN A 12 2.46 11.55 0.85
CA ASN A 12 2.59 12.22 -0.44
C ASN A 12 3.94 12.92 -0.59
N GLU A 13 4.50 13.51 0.47
CA GLU A 13 5.84 14.09 0.44
C GLU A 13 6.89 13.02 0.14
N LEU A 14 6.83 11.87 0.83
CA LEU A 14 7.72 10.73 0.57
C LEU A 14 7.55 10.20 -0.86
N TYR A 15 6.31 10.10 -1.34
CA TYR A 15 6.02 9.61 -2.69
C TYR A 15 6.58 10.52 -3.80
N ASN A 16 6.59 11.83 -3.57
CA ASN A 16 7.07 12.83 -4.53
C ASN A 16 8.54 13.19 -4.32
N SER A 17 9.25 12.50 -3.42
CA SER A 17 10.68 12.70 -3.18
C SER A 17 11.50 12.28 -4.39
N ASP A 18 12.55 13.04 -4.70
CA ASP A 18 13.50 12.72 -5.77
C ASP A 18 14.55 11.68 -5.34
N CYS A 19 14.45 11.14 -4.12
CA CYS A 19 15.30 10.09 -3.60
C CYS A 19 14.51 8.86 -3.14
N PHE A 20 15.23 7.76 -2.85
CA PHE A 20 14.60 6.55 -2.35
C PHE A 20 14.10 6.76 -0.92
N GLU A 21 12.80 6.54 -0.72
CA GLU A 21 12.16 6.61 0.59
C GLU A 21 11.75 5.23 1.10
N TYR A 22 11.90 5.02 2.41
CA TYR A 22 11.47 3.80 3.09
C TYR A 22 10.72 4.13 4.38
N LEU A 23 9.48 3.69 4.48
CA LEU A 23 8.60 3.97 5.61
C LEU A 23 8.22 2.70 6.36
N VAL A 24 8.40 2.73 7.68
CA VAL A 24 7.85 1.73 8.60
C VAL A 24 6.71 2.36 9.41
N MET A 25 5.48 1.93 9.16
CA MET A 25 4.31 2.44 9.89
C MET A 25 3.88 1.49 11.02
N TYR A 26 4.07 1.91 12.27
CA TYR A 26 3.71 1.14 13.46
C TYR A 26 2.63 1.83 14.32
N GLY A 27 2.02 1.07 15.23
CA GLY A 27 1.07 1.60 16.22
C GLY A 27 0.09 0.55 16.73
N ARG A 28 -0.85 0.94 17.60
CA ARG A 28 -1.83 -0.01 18.18
C ARG A 28 -2.76 -0.63 17.13
N ARG A 29 -3.33 -1.80 17.44
CA ARG A 29 -4.34 -2.46 16.61
C ARG A 29 -5.56 -1.55 16.45
N ARG A 30 -6.13 -1.48 15.24
CA ARG A 30 -7.33 -0.67 14.88
C ARG A 30 -7.18 0.86 14.88
N VAL A 31 -5.98 1.41 14.94
CA VAL A 31 -5.76 2.86 14.74
C VAL A 31 -5.85 3.30 13.26
N GLY A 32 -6.33 2.44 12.35
CA GLY A 32 -6.55 2.80 10.94
C GLY A 32 -5.31 2.95 10.07
N LYS A 33 -4.17 2.32 10.40
CA LYS A 33 -2.95 2.37 9.58
C LYS A 33 -3.18 1.84 8.16
N THR A 34 -3.73 0.63 8.07
CA THR A 34 -4.10 -0.01 6.80
C THR A 34 -5.03 0.88 5.99
N THR A 35 -5.98 1.56 6.65
CA THR A 35 -6.90 2.49 5.99
C THR A 35 -6.18 3.69 5.38
N ILE A 36 -5.18 4.27 6.06
CA ILE A 36 -4.38 5.36 5.46
C ILE A 36 -3.64 4.83 4.23
N LEU A 37 -2.95 3.68 4.35
CA LEU A 37 -2.15 3.14 3.25
C LEU A 37 -3.01 2.77 2.04
N GLN A 38 -4.24 2.28 2.26
CA GLN A 38 -5.21 2.01 1.20
C GLN A 38 -5.66 3.28 0.50
N GLU A 39 -6.09 4.31 1.25
CA GLU A 39 -6.47 5.61 0.68
C GLU A 39 -5.32 6.22 -0.13
N PHE A 40 -4.09 6.18 0.41
CA PHE A 40 -2.90 6.66 -0.31
C PHE A 40 -2.65 5.86 -1.60
N ALA A 41 -2.81 4.53 -1.57
CA ALA A 41 -2.62 3.67 -2.73
C ALA A 41 -3.67 3.89 -3.82
N GLU A 42 -4.91 4.27 -3.48
CA GLU A 42 -5.97 4.59 -4.44
C GLU A 42 -5.63 5.81 -5.31
N HIS A 43 -4.87 6.76 -4.78
CA HIS A 43 -4.49 8.01 -5.46
C HIS A 43 -3.05 8.01 -5.99
N SER A 44 -2.34 6.90 -5.93
CA SER A 44 -0.95 6.77 -6.40
C SER A 44 -0.80 5.59 -7.36
N ASN A 45 0.26 5.59 -8.18
CA ASN A 45 0.62 4.41 -8.95
C ASN A 45 1.33 3.40 -8.02
N ALA A 46 0.55 2.72 -7.18
CA ALA A 46 1.05 1.84 -6.14
C ALA A 46 0.47 0.43 -6.24
N ILE A 47 1.27 -0.55 -5.85
CA ILE A 47 0.84 -1.93 -5.64
C ILE A 47 0.59 -2.13 -4.14
N PHE A 48 -0.64 -2.46 -3.78
CA PHE A 48 -1.00 -2.79 -2.40
C PHE A 48 -1.02 -4.31 -2.21
N PHE A 49 -0.07 -4.83 -1.43
CA PHE A 49 0.03 -6.27 -1.14
C PHE A 49 0.00 -6.52 0.36
N SER A 50 -0.93 -7.37 0.80
CA SER A 50 -1.01 -7.84 2.19
C SER A 50 -0.42 -9.24 2.27
N ALA A 51 0.81 -9.36 2.79
CA ALA A 51 1.39 -10.65 3.12
C ALA A 51 0.54 -11.32 4.20
N LEU A 52 -0.07 -12.46 3.88
CA LEU A 52 -0.91 -13.22 4.80
C LEU A 52 -0.08 -14.25 5.56
N GLU A 53 -0.59 -14.72 6.69
CA GLU A 53 -0.02 -15.83 7.45
C GLU A 53 -0.25 -17.15 6.71
N LYS A 54 0.53 -17.36 5.65
CA LYS A 54 0.55 -18.55 4.78
C LYS A 54 1.96 -18.76 4.26
N ASN A 55 2.20 -19.92 3.64
CA ASN A 55 3.53 -20.25 3.12
C ASN A 55 3.96 -19.29 1.99
N ASP A 56 5.28 -19.22 1.78
CA ASP A 56 5.89 -18.29 0.83
C ASP A 56 5.41 -18.52 -0.61
N ALA A 57 5.19 -19.78 -1.01
CA ALA A 57 4.71 -20.11 -2.35
C ALA A 57 3.31 -19.53 -2.61
N LEU A 58 2.40 -19.64 -1.64
CA LEU A 58 1.07 -19.06 -1.73
C LEU A 58 1.11 -17.52 -1.68
N ASN A 59 2.02 -16.93 -0.89
CA ASN A 59 2.18 -15.46 -0.85
C ASN A 59 2.74 -14.93 -2.17
N LEU A 60 3.68 -15.64 -2.78
CA LEU A 60 4.21 -15.32 -4.10
C LEU A 60 3.13 -15.42 -5.19
N GLU A 61 2.28 -16.44 -5.13
CA GLU A 61 1.16 -16.58 -6.07
C GLU A 61 0.19 -15.39 -5.97
N ASP A 62 -0.20 -14.98 -4.76
CA ASP A 62 -1.05 -13.81 -4.55
C ASP A 62 -0.39 -12.52 -5.03
N PHE A 63 0.89 -12.33 -4.69
CA PHE A 63 1.63 -11.15 -5.11
C PHE A 63 1.72 -11.06 -6.64
N SER A 64 1.96 -12.19 -7.31
CA SER A 64 2.01 -12.28 -8.77
C SER A 64 0.66 -11.89 -9.39
N LYS A 65 -0.46 -12.36 -8.82
CA LYS A 65 -1.81 -11.98 -9.26
C LYS A 65 -2.09 -10.49 -9.08
N VAL A 66 -1.66 -9.91 -7.95
CA VAL A 66 -1.81 -8.48 -7.68
C VAL A 66 -1.02 -7.63 -8.68
N ILE A 67 0.24 -8.01 -8.95
CA ILE A 67 1.06 -7.35 -9.98
C ILE A 67 0.38 -7.43 -11.34
N GLN A 68 -0.05 -8.62 -11.73
CA GLN A 68 -0.70 -8.84 -13.02
C GLN A 68 -1.92 -7.94 -13.17
N TYR A 69 -2.82 -7.93 -12.18
CA TYR A 69 -4.01 -7.10 -12.19
C TYR A 69 -3.68 -5.59 -12.30
N HIS A 70 -2.64 -5.14 -11.60
CA HIS A 70 -2.21 -3.73 -11.62
C HIS A 70 -1.77 -3.25 -13.00
N PHE A 71 -1.01 -4.09 -13.73
CA PHE A 71 -0.43 -3.71 -15.02
C PHE A 71 -1.31 -4.06 -16.22
N ASP A 72 -2.08 -5.17 -16.16
CA ASP A 72 -2.83 -5.63 -17.32
C ASP A 72 -4.09 -4.80 -17.58
N LYS A 73 -4.72 -4.23 -16.53
CA LYS A 73 -5.96 -3.40 -16.55
C LYS A 73 -7.11 -3.86 -17.48
N ASN A 74 -7.01 -5.06 -18.09
CA ASN A 74 -7.85 -5.57 -19.17
C ASN A 74 -7.96 -7.11 -19.11
N VAL A 75 -8.21 -7.68 -17.93
CA VAL A 75 -8.77 -9.03 -17.86
C VAL A 75 -10.02 -8.96 -17.00
N ILE A 76 -11.13 -8.80 -17.74
CA ILE A 76 -12.57 -8.95 -17.47
C ILE A 76 -12.99 -9.03 -15.99
#